data_AF-A0A7C1HPS1-F1
#
_entry.id   AF-A0A7C1HPS1-F1
#
_cell.length_a   1.000
_cell.length_b   1.000
_cell.length_c   1.000
_cell.angle_alpha   90.00
_cell.angle_beta   90.00
_cell.angle_gamma   90.00
#
_symmetry.space_group_name_H-M   'P 1'
#
loop_
_entity.id
_entity.type
_entity.pdbx_description
1 polymer ?
#
loop_
_entity_poly.entity_id
_entity_poly.type
_entity_poly.pdbx_seq_one_letter_code
_entity_poly.pdbx_strand_id
1 'polypeptide(L)' 'MHVHMKTKEVAKAVILVALAVALSPFFIPVGISKCYPAQHMVNVIGGVMLGPWYAVTIAFAAAV' A
#
# COMPACT_ATOMS: atom_id res chain seq x y z
N MET A 1 3.02 -9.61 20.75
CA MET A 1 2.27 -8.83 19.73
C MET A 1 0.83 -9.29 19.76
N HIS A 2 -0.04 -8.62 20.53
CA HIS A 2 -1.46 -8.99 20.61
C HIS A 2 -2.18 -8.34 19.43
N VAL A 3 -2.29 -9.06 18.31
CA VAL A 3 -2.96 -8.57 17.10
C VAL A 3 -4.46 -8.62 17.35
N HIS A 4 -5.03 -7.56 17.90
CA HIS A 4 -6.47 -7.37 17.91
C HIS A 4 -6.93 -7.12 16.47
N MET A 5 -7.24 -8.20 15.76
CA MET A 5 -7.76 -8.20 14.39
C MET A 5 -9.14 -7.53 14.36
N LYS A 6 -9.16 -6.22 14.16
CA LYS A 6 -10.39 -5.47 13.91
C LYS A 6 -10.69 -5.56 12.41
N THR A 7 -11.77 -6.24 12.05
CA THR A 7 -12.16 -6.49 10.64
C THR A 7 -12.20 -5.21 9.80
N LYS A 8 -12.54 -4.07 10.41
CA LYS A 8 -12.55 -2.75 9.77
C LYS A 8 -11.15 -2.28 9.33
N GLU A 9 -10.12 -2.54 10.11
CA GLU A 9 -8.74 -2.15 9.77
C GLU A 9 -8.18 -3.03 8.65
N VAL A 10 -8.51 -4.33 8.70
CA VAL A 10 -8.19 -5.27 7.61
C VAL A 10 -8.89 -4.85 6.31
N ALA A 11 -10.18 -4.50 6.37
CA ALA A 11 -10.92 -4.02 5.20
C ALA A 11 -10.28 -2.76 4.58
N LYS A 12 -9.87 -1.79 5.40
CA LYS A 12 -9.11 -0.61 4.93
C LYS A 12 -7.80 -1.01 4.27
N ALA A 13 -7.05 -1.96 4.85
CA ALA A 13 -5.80 -2.45 4.26
C ALA A 13 -6.02 -3.08 2.89
N VAL A 14 -7.05 -3.92 2.74
CA VAL A 14 -7.40 -4.55 1.45
C VAL A 14 -7.76 -3.51 0.38
N ILE A 15 -8.52 -2.47 0.75
CA ILE A 15 -8.86 -1.38 -0.19
C ILE A 15 -7.60 -0.65 -0.66
N LEU A 16 -6.66 -0.38 0.26
CA LEU A 16 -5.39 0.26 -0.08
C LEU A 16 -4.52 -0.60 -1.00
N VAL A 17 -4.46 -1.93 -0.77
CA VAL A 17 -3.78 -2.87 -1.69
C VAL A 17 -4.43 -2.85 -3.07
N ALA A 18 -5.76 -2.92 -3.13
CA ALA A 18 -6.49 -2.91 -4.40
C ALA A 18 -6.24 -1.60 -5.20
N LEU A 19 -6.18 -0.46 -4.51
CA LEU A 19 -5.83 0.82 -5.13
C LEU A 19 -4.39 0.83 -5.66
N ALA A 20 -3.42 0.33 -4.87
CA ALA A 20 -2.03 0.27 -5.31
C ALA A 20 -1.85 -0.59 -6.57
N VAL A 21 -2.54 -1.73 -6.64
CA VAL A 21 -2.51 -2.63 -7.82
C VAL A 21 -3.24 -2.02 -9.01
N ALA A 22 -4.42 -1.43 -8.82
CA ALA A 22 -5.18 -0.83 -9.91
C ALA A 22 -4.45 0.36 -10.55
N LEU A 23 -3.67 1.11 -9.76
CA LEU A 23 -2.88 2.24 -10.25
C LEU A 23 -1.44 1.85 -10.65
N SER A 24 -1.02 0.59 -10.50
CA SER A 24 0.32 0.13 -10.89
C SER A 24 0.65 0.32 -12.39
N PRO A 25 -0.30 0.31 -13.35
CA PRO A 25 0.01 0.62 -14.73
C PRO A 25 0.45 2.07 -14.96
N PHE A 26 0.12 2.98 -14.02
CA PHE A 26 0.50 4.38 -14.08
C PHE A 26 1.88 4.59 -13.45
N PHE A 27 2.92 4.56 -14.28
CA PHE A 27 4.29 4.85 -13.87
C PHE A 27 4.92 5.93 -14.74
N ILE A 28 5.78 6.73 -14.12
CA ILE A 28 6.55 7.77 -14.79
C ILE A 28 7.95 7.19 -15.03
N PRO A 29 8.37 6.98 -16.30
CA PRO A 29 9.73 6.57 -16.60
C PRO A 29 10.67 7.76 -16.38
N VAL A 30 11.62 7.60 -15.45
CA VAL A 30 12.66 8.59 -15.16
C VAL A 30 14.02 7.91 -15.35
N GLY A 31 14.59 8.06 -16.54
CA GLY A 31 15.84 7.38 -16.92
C GLY A 31 15.67 5.85 -16.90
N ILE A 32 16.41 5.18 -16.01
CA ILE A 32 16.38 3.71 -15.84
C ILE A 32 15.28 3.30 -14.83
N SER A 33 14.73 4.25 -14.07
CA SER A 33 13.75 4.00 -13.02
C SER A 33 12.31 4.11 -13.53
N LYS A 34 11.44 3.22 -13.04
CA LYS A 34 9.99 3.36 -13.13
C LYS A 34 9.48 3.90 -11.79
N CYS A 35 9.11 5.17 -11.75
CA CYS A 35 8.51 5.76 -10.54
C CYS A 35 7.01 5.45 -10.50
N TYR A 36 6.57 4.73 -9.47
CA TYR A 36 5.17 4.40 -9.19
C TYR A 36 4.61 5.31 -8.09
N PRO A 37 4.05 6.49 -8.44
CA PRO A 37 3.57 7.47 -7.45
C PRO A 37 2.43 6.91 -6.59
N ALA A 38 1.59 6.05 -7.17
CA ALA A 38 0.48 5.43 -6.46
C ALA A 38 0.93 4.49 -5.32
N GLN A 39 1.98 3.69 -5.54
CA GLN A 39 2.55 2.83 -4.50
C GLN A 39 3.14 3.65 -3.35
N HIS A 40 3.83 4.76 -3.65
CA HIS A 40 4.36 5.63 -2.60
C HIS A 40 3.25 6.29 -1.78
N MET A 41 2.21 6.79 -2.45
CA MET A 41 1.05 7.40 -1.78
C MET A 41 0.35 6.39 -0.87
N VAL A 42 0.11 5.16 -1.35
CA VAL A 42 -0.53 4.10 -0.55
C VAL A 42 0.32 3.71 0.66
N ASN A 43 1.65 3.63 0.54
CA ASN A 43 2.52 3.33 1.67
C ASN A 43 2.49 4.42 2.75
N VAL A 44 2.43 5.69 2.36
CA VAL A 44 2.31 6.81 3.31
C VAL A 44 0.95 6.80 3.99
N ILE A 45 -0.15 6.63 3.24
CA ILE A 45 -1.50 6.57 3.78
C ILE A 45 -1.65 5.36 4.71
N GLY A 46 -1.19 4.18 4.30
CA GLY A 46 -1.18 2.97 5.12
C GLY A 46 -0.38 3.14 6.41
N GLY A 47 0.79 3.80 6.33
CA GLY A 47 1.65 4.09 7.48
C GLY A 47 0.99 5.00 8.51
N VAL A 48 0.32 6.06 8.06
CA VAL A 48 -0.34 7.04 8.95
C VAL A 48 -1.66 6.49 9.50
N MET A 49 -2.47 5.81 8.68
CA MET A 49 -3.82 5.38 9.07
C MET A 49 -3.86 4.06 9.85
N LEU A 50 -3.02 3.09 9.48
CA LEU A 50 -3.08 1.72 10.00
C LEU A 50 -1.83 1.35 10.82
N GLY A 51 -0.81 2.21 10.77
CA GLY A 51 0.46 2.00 11.42
C GLY A 51 1.48 1.24 10.56
N PRO A 52 2.73 1.19 11.02
CA PRO A 52 3.86 0.70 10.22
C PRO A 52 3.72 -0.79 9.83
N TRP A 53 3.18 -1.63 10.70
CA TRP A 53 3.03 -3.06 10.42
C TRP A 53 2.03 -3.36 9.30
N TYR A 54 0.88 -2.67 9.28
CA TYR A 54 -0.08 -2.79 8.20
C TYR A 54 0.45 -2.16 6.90
N ALA A 55 1.20 -1.06 6.98
CA ALA A 55 1.79 -0.44 5.79
C ALA A 55 2.77 -1.37 5.08
N VAL A 56 3.62 -2.09 5.82
CA VAL A 56 4.57 -3.06 5.26
C VAL A 56 3.84 -4.24 4.62
N THR A 57 2.78 -4.76 5.24
CA THR A 57 2.01 -5.87 4.64
C THR A 57 1.25 -5.43 3.39
N ILE A 58 0.71 -4.21 3.37
CA ILE A 58 0.08 -3.61 2.18
C ILE A 58 1.11 -3.46 1.06
N ALA A 59 2.28 -2.88 1.35
CA ALA A 59 3.34 -2.68 0.38
C ALA A 59 3.82 -4.01 -0.23
N PHE A 60 3.98 -5.04 0.59
CA PHE A 60 4.37 -6.37 0.14
C PHE A 60 3.26 -7.03 -0.71
N ALA A 61 2.00 -6.94 -0.30
CA ALA A 61 0.87 -7.51 -1.04
C ALA A 61 0.63 -6.81 -2.40
N ALA A 62 0.96 -5.53 -2.50
CA ALA A 62 0.84 -4.73 -3.72
C ALA A 62 2.11 -4.71 -4.58
N ALA A 63 3.13 -5.51 -4.24
CA ALA A 63 4.36 -5.63 -5.03
C ALA A 63 4.11 -6.53 -6.25
N VAL A 64 3.59 -5.92 -7.33
CA VAL A 64 3.35 -6.51 -8.64
C VAL A 64 3.91 -5.62 -9.75
#